data_AF-A0A1H8T3Q3-F1
#
_entry.id   AF-A0A1H8T3Q3-F1
#
_cell.length_a   1.000
_cell.length_b   1.000
_cell.length_c   1.000
_cell.angle_alpha   90.00
_cell.angle_beta   90.00
_cell.angle_gamma   90.00
#
_symmetry.space_group_name_H-M   'P 1'
#
loop_
_entity.id
_entity.type
_entity.pdbx_description
1 polymer ?
#
loop_
_entity_poly.entity_id
_entity_poly.type
_entity_poly.pdbx_seq_one_letter_code
_entity_poly.pdbx_strand_id
1 'polypeptide(L)'
;MKISARNRLKGRIVEVKKGDTTAHVRLDVNGTTVTASITNEAVDELSLKVGQDAYEILVLVLAGIVVGSLAGAGISLVKILADPDNQLPAITFWLLGSLSGIKVSDVQVVAPLVILGLVPLGLLRWRIGVLSLGDDEAKALGVNVRFVRGVVITSATLITATAVSVSGVIGWIGLVLCLLGPNGAGRVGELHDLGLRTAHLGPFSAPSRRDHERARAALAELGIADLAAAEANRISGGQRQLGLVARVLAQDAPLLVMDEPTASLDLGNRLLVLERVRALKAQIYGVVFSTHDPDQARELATRVAVIADGRLAAYGPPQDTVTGPILSAAYGVDVVVERTESGRPSWRRAPESVAAQALGSWALG
;
A
#
# COMPACT_ATOMS: atom_id res chain seq x y z
N MET A 1 2.21 -22.27 -15.41
CA MET A 1 1.17 -21.23 -15.26
C MET A 1 1.80 -20.07 -14.49
N LYS A 2 2.07 -18.93 -15.13
CA LYS A 2 2.67 -17.75 -14.47
C LYS A 2 1.61 -17.11 -13.56
N ILE A 3 1.73 -17.32 -12.25
CA ILE A 3 0.82 -16.72 -11.26
C ILE A 3 1.32 -15.29 -11.03
N SER A 4 0.66 -14.33 -11.67
CA SER A 4 0.82 -12.90 -11.41
C SER A 4 0.43 -12.58 -9.96
N ALA A 5 1.14 -11.66 -9.32
CA ALA A 5 1.06 -11.21 -7.93
C ALA A 5 -0.32 -10.69 -7.45
N ARG A 6 -1.41 -10.95 -8.21
CA ARG A 6 -2.79 -10.59 -7.89
C ARG A 6 -3.67 -11.77 -7.47
N ASN A 7 -3.22 -13.03 -7.60
CA ASN A 7 -4.00 -14.21 -7.22
C ASN A 7 -3.47 -14.84 -5.93
N ARG A 8 -4.05 -14.40 -4.80
CA ARG A 8 -3.77 -14.95 -3.46
C ARG A 8 -4.60 -16.23 -3.23
N LEU A 9 -4.04 -17.38 -3.57
CA LEU A 9 -4.60 -18.70 -3.24
C LEU A 9 -4.44 -18.98 -1.74
N LYS A 10 -5.50 -19.47 -1.08
CA LYS A 10 -5.44 -19.90 0.32
C LYS A 10 -4.63 -21.20 0.39
N GLY A 11 -3.37 -21.09 0.81
CA GLY A 11 -2.53 -22.25 1.06
C GLY A 11 -1.57 -22.01 2.20
N ARG A 12 -1.25 -23.08 2.92
CA ARG A 12 -0.21 -23.04 3.95
C ARG A 12 1.14 -23.12 3.26
N ILE A 13 2.04 -22.20 3.57
CA ILE A 13 3.40 -22.25 3.02
C ILE A 13 4.09 -23.46 3.64
N VAL A 14 4.41 -24.46 2.81
CA VAL A 14 5.07 -25.70 3.23
C VAL A 14 6.58 -25.55 3.13
N GLU A 15 7.06 -24.82 2.11
CA GLU A 15 8.47 -24.69 1.83
C GLU A 15 8.76 -23.38 1.08
N VAL A 16 9.87 -22.72 1.44
CA VAL A 16 10.41 -21.57 0.72
C VAL A 16 11.87 -21.86 0.42
N LYS A 17 12.21 -21.98 -0.87
CA LYS A 17 13.58 -22.25 -1.32
C LYS A 17 14.05 -21.13 -2.25
N LYS A 18 14.97 -20.30 -1.77
CA LYS A 18 15.60 -19.24 -2.58
C LYS A 18 16.64 -19.84 -3.53
N GLY A 19 16.60 -19.44 -4.80
CA GLY A 19 17.65 -19.69 -5.79
C GLY A 19 18.41 -18.40 -6.12
N ASP A 20 19.21 -18.41 -7.19
CA ASP A 20 20.10 -17.27 -7.51
C ASP A 20 19.34 -15.98 -7.91
N THR A 21 18.22 -16.11 -8.61
CA THR A 21 17.40 -14.97 -9.07
C THR A 21 15.92 -15.09 -8.70
N THR A 22 15.45 -16.31 -8.43
CA THR A 22 14.06 -16.60 -8.09
C THR A 22 13.97 -17.60 -6.95
N ALA A 23 12.94 -17.46 -6.13
CA ALA A 23 12.59 -18.37 -5.07
C ALA A 23 11.38 -19.21 -5.49
N HIS A 24 11.41 -20.48 -5.10
CA HIS A 24 10.29 -21.39 -5.21
C HIS A 24 9.57 -21.49 -3.86
N VAL A 25 8.30 -21.10 -3.85
CA VAL A 25 7.41 -21.21 -2.68
C VAL A 25 6.41 -22.33 -2.96
N ARG A 26 6.41 -23.37 -2.10
CA ARG A 26 5.40 -24.44 -2.15
C ARG A 26 4.26 -24.12 -1.20
N LEU A 27 3.06 -24.11 -1.74
CA LEU A 27 1.81 -23.85 -1.03
C LEU A 27 1.00 -25.15 -1.00
N ASP A 28 0.56 -25.57 0.18
CA ASP A 28 -0.47 -26.61 0.30
C ASP A 28 -1.84 -25.94 0.23
N VAL A 29 -2.54 -26.19 -0.87
CA VAL A 29 -3.89 -25.69 -1.13
C VAL A 29 -4.84 -26.89 -1.10
N ASN A 30 -5.53 -27.10 0.02
CA ASN A 30 -6.50 -28.18 0.21
C ASN A 30 -5.97 -29.58 -0.17
N GLY A 31 -4.73 -29.92 0.21
CA GLY A 31 -4.11 -31.23 -0.05
C GLY A 31 -3.41 -31.33 -1.41
N THR A 32 -3.37 -30.25 -2.20
CA THR A 32 -2.62 -30.17 -3.45
C THR A 32 -1.44 -29.21 -3.29
N THR A 33 -0.23 -29.71 -3.51
CA THR A 33 0.99 -28.88 -3.44
C THR A 33 1.18 -28.10 -4.74
N VAL A 34 1.07 -26.77 -4.66
CA VAL A 34 1.28 -25.84 -5.78
C VAL A 34 2.63 -25.14 -5.59
N THR A 35 3.47 -25.15 -6.62
CA THR A 35 4.78 -24.46 -6.60
C THR A 35 4.66 -23.13 -7.35
N ALA A 36 4.93 -22.02 -6.66
CA ALA A 36 5.01 -20.69 -7.24
C ALA A 36 6.48 -20.25 -7.33
N SER A 37 6.88 -19.68 -8.47
CA SER A 37 8.19 -19.05 -8.63
C SER A 37 8.03 -17.55 -8.55
N ILE A 38 8.68 -16.92 -7.57
CA ILE A 38 8.67 -15.47 -7.34
C ILE A 38 10.10 -14.96 -7.21
N THR A 39 10.35 -13.65 -7.24
CA THR A 39 11.69 -13.10 -7.03
C THR A 39 12.11 -13.24 -5.56
N ASN A 40 13.42 -13.27 -5.31
CA ASN A 40 13.93 -13.32 -3.94
C ASN A 40 13.49 -12.09 -3.12
N GLU A 41 13.48 -10.91 -3.73
CA GLU A 41 12.96 -9.68 -3.11
C GLU A 41 11.49 -9.81 -2.69
N ALA A 42 10.64 -10.42 -3.53
CA ALA A 42 9.24 -10.60 -3.18
C ALA A 42 9.03 -11.56 -1.99
N VAL A 43 9.91 -12.54 -1.80
CA VAL A 43 9.88 -13.41 -0.60
C VAL A 43 10.16 -12.61 0.66
N ASP A 44 11.14 -11.71 0.60
CA ASP A 44 11.58 -10.90 1.71
C ASP A 44 10.58 -9.80 2.05
N GLU A 45 10.07 -9.08 1.05
CA GLU A 45 9.05 -8.04 1.19
C GLU A 45 7.74 -8.59 1.76
N LEU A 46 7.32 -9.79 1.32
CA LEU A 46 6.11 -10.45 1.81
C LEU A 46 6.33 -11.23 3.11
N SER A 47 7.56 -11.27 3.65
CA SER A 47 7.93 -11.98 4.88
C SER A 47 7.42 -13.43 4.93
N LEU A 48 7.46 -14.13 3.79
CA LEU A 48 6.85 -15.46 3.64
C LEU A 48 7.57 -16.50 4.50
N LYS A 49 6.92 -16.93 5.58
CA LYS A 49 7.44 -17.98 6.48
C LYS A 49 6.65 -19.29 6.34
N VAL A 50 7.37 -20.41 6.49
CA VAL A 50 6.75 -21.74 6.55
C VAL A 50 5.73 -21.77 7.69
N GLY A 51 4.49 -22.14 7.37
CA GLY A 51 3.36 -22.18 8.32
C GLY A 51 2.46 -20.93 8.36
N GLN A 52 2.76 -19.86 7.62
CA GLN A 52 1.85 -18.70 7.53
C GLN A 52 0.69 -18.96 6.56
N ASP A 53 -0.49 -18.48 6.96
CA ASP A 53 -1.69 -18.46 6.12
C ASP A 53 -1.71 -17.17 5.27
N ALA A 54 -1.77 -17.31 3.95
CA ALA A 54 -1.92 -16.18 3.03
C ALA A 54 -3.42 -15.93 2.74
N TYR A 55 -3.90 -14.69 2.94
CA TYR A 55 -5.32 -14.33 2.83
C TYR A 55 -5.68 -13.18 1.85
N GLU A 56 -6.93 -13.30 1.36
CA GLU A 56 -7.88 -12.30 0.81
C GLU A 56 -7.58 -11.69 -0.57
N ILE A 57 -8.40 -11.91 -1.61
CA ILE A 57 -9.75 -11.34 -1.90
C ILE A 57 -10.78 -12.41 -2.34
N LEU A 58 -10.35 -13.67 -2.46
CA LEU A 58 -11.15 -14.76 -3.04
C LEU A 58 -12.39 -15.14 -2.22
N VAL A 59 -12.41 -14.95 -0.90
CA VAL A 59 -13.54 -15.42 -0.06
C VAL A 59 -14.83 -14.70 -0.40
N LEU A 60 -14.80 -13.38 -0.62
CA LEU A 60 -16.00 -12.61 -0.97
C LEU A 60 -16.51 -12.98 -2.38
N VAL A 61 -15.60 -13.17 -3.33
CA VAL A 61 -15.95 -13.56 -4.71
C VAL A 61 -16.50 -14.99 -4.73
N LEU A 62 -15.85 -15.94 -4.05
CA LEU A 62 -16.30 -17.32 -3.95
C LEU A 62 -17.65 -17.43 -3.23
N ALA A 63 -17.83 -16.72 -2.11
CA ALA A 63 -19.11 -16.65 -1.43
C ALA A 63 -20.20 -16.09 -2.35
N GLY A 64 -19.89 -15.05 -3.12
CA GLY A 64 -20.78 -14.49 -4.13
C GLY A 64 -21.15 -15.49 -5.23
N ILE A 65 -20.18 -16.26 -5.75
CA ILE A 65 -20.43 -17.32 -6.74
C ILE A 65 -21.34 -18.40 -6.14
N VAL A 66 -21.07 -18.86 -4.92
CA VAL A 66 -21.88 -19.89 -4.25
C VAL A 66 -23.32 -19.42 -4.04
N VAL A 67 -23.51 -18.21 -3.48
CA VAL A 67 -24.85 -17.62 -3.27
C VAL A 67 -25.56 -17.41 -4.61
N GLY A 68 -24.84 -16.92 -5.62
CA GLY A 68 -25.37 -16.73 -6.98
C GLY A 68 -25.81 -18.04 -7.63
N SER A 69 -25.02 -19.11 -7.50
CA SER A 69 -25.38 -20.44 -7.98
C SER A 69 -26.60 -21.02 -7.26
N LEU A 70 -26.71 -20.82 -5.94
CA LEU A 70 -27.88 -21.25 -5.17
C LEU A 70 -29.15 -20.49 -5.60
N ALA A 71 -29.07 -19.16 -5.73
CA ALA A 71 -30.18 -18.35 -6.22
C ALA A 71 -30.58 -18.73 -7.67
N GLY A 72 -29.59 -18.98 -8.54
CA GLY A 72 -29.81 -19.44 -9.91
C GLY A 72 -30.46 -20.82 -9.99
N ALA A 73 -30.13 -21.74 -9.08
CA ALA A 73 -30.81 -23.02 -8.95
C ALA A 73 -32.27 -22.84 -8.50
N GLY A 74 -32.53 -21.93 -7.56
CA GLY A 74 -33.89 -21.56 -7.14
C GLY A 74 -34.73 -21.00 -8.29
N ILE A 75 -34.18 -20.08 -9.08
CA ILE A 75 -34.85 -19.56 -10.29
C ILE A 75 -35.14 -20.69 -11.28
N SER A 76 -34.19 -21.62 -11.47
CA SER A 76 -34.38 -22.77 -12.36
C SER A 76 -35.51 -23.70 -11.87
N LEU A 77 -35.63 -23.93 -10.57
CA LEU A 77 -36.73 -24.69 -9.99
C LEU A 77 -38.08 -24.01 -10.20
N VAL A 78 -38.15 -22.69 -9.99
CA VAL A 78 -39.37 -21.90 -10.24
C VAL A 78 -39.77 -21.98 -11.72
N LYS A 79 -38.81 -21.94 -12.65
CA LYS A 79 -39.09 -22.08 -14.09
C LYS A 79 -39.69 -23.45 -14.45
N ILE A 80 -39.26 -24.52 -13.79
CA ILE A 80 -39.80 -25.87 -14.03
C ILE A 80 -41.25 -26.00 -13.53
N LEU A 81 -41.59 -25.31 -12.44
CA LEU A 81 -42.92 -25.33 -11.85
C LEU A 81 -43.88 -24.28 -12.46
N ALA A 82 -43.38 -23.35 -13.27
CA ALA A 82 -44.14 -22.27 -13.86
C ALA A 82 -45.00 -22.74 -15.04
N ASP A 83 -46.17 -22.14 -15.18
CA ASP A 83 -47.05 -22.35 -16.33
C ASP A 83 -46.36 -21.89 -17.64
N PRO A 84 -46.29 -22.76 -18.67
CA PRO A 84 -45.57 -22.47 -19.92
C PRO A 84 -46.22 -21.38 -20.77
N ASP A 85 -47.52 -21.15 -20.64
CA ASP A 85 -48.28 -20.25 -21.51
C ASP A 85 -48.23 -18.79 -21.03
N ASN A 86 -48.08 -18.56 -19.71
CA ASN A 86 -48.13 -17.21 -19.15
C ASN A 86 -46.95 -16.86 -18.23
N GLN A 87 -46.56 -17.76 -17.32
CA GLN A 87 -45.57 -17.44 -16.29
C GLN A 87 -44.13 -17.60 -16.77
N LEU A 88 -43.83 -18.66 -17.53
CA LEU A 88 -42.49 -18.92 -18.04
C LEU A 88 -41.98 -17.81 -18.99
N PRO A 89 -42.79 -17.29 -19.94
CA PRO A 89 -42.39 -16.15 -20.76
C PRO A 89 -42.12 -14.90 -19.91
N ALA A 90 -42.99 -14.60 -18.94
CA ALA A 90 -42.83 -13.43 -18.06
C ALA A 90 -41.51 -13.47 -17.26
N ILE A 91 -41.18 -14.62 -16.67
CA ILE A 91 -39.90 -14.81 -15.96
C ILE A 91 -38.72 -14.66 -16.93
N THR A 92 -38.82 -15.24 -18.13
CA THR A 92 -37.75 -15.20 -19.13
C THR A 92 -37.48 -13.79 -19.63
N PHE A 93 -38.54 -13.02 -19.93
CA PHE A 93 -38.40 -11.63 -20.37
C PHE A 93 -37.89 -10.71 -19.25
N TRP A 94 -38.32 -10.92 -18.00
CA TRP A 94 -37.81 -10.13 -16.87
C TRP A 94 -36.30 -10.39 -16.64
N LEU A 95 -35.86 -11.65 -16.77
CA LEU A 95 -34.44 -12.00 -16.65
C LEU A 95 -33.57 -11.46 -17.79
N LEU A 96 -34.14 -11.20 -18.97
CA LEU A 96 -33.41 -10.59 -20.09
C LEU A 96 -33.11 -9.10 -19.86
N GLY A 97 -33.88 -8.47 -18.97
CA GLY A 97 -33.80 -7.04 -18.67
C GLY A 97 -34.45 -6.18 -19.74
N SER A 98 -35.32 -5.25 -19.34
CA SER A 98 -35.97 -4.30 -20.24
C SER A 98 -36.40 -3.03 -19.51
N LEU A 99 -36.38 -1.90 -20.24
CA LEU A 99 -36.90 -0.61 -19.77
C LEU A 99 -38.30 -0.29 -20.33
N SER A 100 -38.81 -1.11 -21.25
CA SER A 100 -40.04 -0.80 -22.02
C SER A 100 -41.32 -0.71 -21.18
N GLY A 101 -41.35 -1.36 -20.01
CA GLY A 101 -42.51 -1.38 -19.11
C GLY A 101 -42.45 -0.39 -17.95
N ILE A 102 -41.39 0.43 -17.84
CA ILE A 102 -41.15 1.27 -16.67
C ILE A 102 -42.00 2.53 -16.73
N LYS A 103 -42.78 2.78 -15.67
CA LYS A 103 -43.56 4.01 -15.51
C LYS A 103 -42.83 5.02 -14.63
N VAL A 104 -43.19 6.29 -14.76
CA VAL A 104 -42.64 7.38 -13.92
C VAL A 104 -42.90 7.13 -12.42
N SER A 105 -44.01 6.47 -12.07
CA SER A 105 -44.32 6.06 -10.69
C SER A 105 -43.29 5.09 -10.11
N ASP A 106 -42.80 4.14 -10.92
CA ASP A 106 -41.83 3.14 -10.47
C ASP A 106 -40.47 3.81 -10.22
N VAL A 107 -40.12 4.79 -11.05
CA VAL A 107 -38.92 5.62 -10.88
C VAL A 107 -38.98 6.46 -9.60
N GLN A 108 -40.14 7.03 -9.26
CA GLN A 108 -40.30 7.82 -8.03
C GLN A 108 -40.11 6.98 -6.76
N VAL A 109 -40.51 5.70 -6.79
CA VAL A 109 -40.30 4.76 -5.68
C VAL A 109 -38.82 4.36 -5.56
N VAL A 110 -38.14 4.16 -6.68
CA VAL A 110 -36.75 3.70 -6.73
C VAL A 110 -35.73 4.83 -6.49
N ALA A 111 -36.00 6.03 -6.98
CA ALA A 111 -35.11 7.19 -6.89
C ALA A 111 -34.56 7.45 -5.47
N PRO A 112 -35.37 7.50 -4.39
CA PRO A 112 -34.83 7.73 -3.04
C PRO A 112 -33.88 6.62 -2.57
N LEU A 113 -34.11 5.36 -2.95
CA LEU A 113 -33.24 4.23 -2.60
C LEU A 113 -31.90 4.30 -3.36
N VAL A 114 -31.94 4.69 -4.63
CA VAL A 114 -30.73 4.91 -5.43
C VAL A 114 -29.93 6.10 -4.88
N ILE A 115 -30.60 7.20 -4.51
CA ILE A 115 -29.95 8.36 -3.88
C ILE A 115 -29.33 7.96 -2.54
N LEU A 116 -30.04 7.17 -1.72
CA LEU A 116 -29.52 6.68 -0.43
C LEU A 116 -28.24 5.87 -0.59
N GLY A 117 -28.10 5.08 -1.67
CA GLY A 117 -26.85 4.40 -2.00
C GLY A 117 -25.78 5.31 -2.63
N LEU A 118 -26.18 6.30 -3.44
CA LEU A 118 -25.23 7.19 -4.12
C LEU A 118 -24.58 8.22 -3.19
N VAL A 119 -25.32 8.75 -2.21
CA VAL A 119 -24.82 9.74 -1.24
C VAL A 119 -23.55 9.27 -0.52
N PRO A 120 -23.53 8.10 0.16
CA PRO A 120 -22.31 7.63 0.83
C PRO A 120 -21.17 7.33 -0.15
N LEU A 121 -21.46 6.83 -1.36
CA LEU A 121 -20.43 6.62 -2.38
C LEU A 121 -19.81 7.94 -2.87
N GLY A 122 -20.63 8.99 -3.04
CA GLY A 122 -20.18 10.32 -3.41
C GLY A 122 -19.34 10.99 -2.32
N LEU A 123 -19.78 10.88 -1.06
CA LEU A 123 -19.06 11.42 0.10
C LEU A 123 -17.74 10.68 0.36
N LEU A 124 -17.72 9.36 0.16
CA LEU A 124 -16.54 8.53 0.33
C LEU A 124 -15.70 8.38 -0.94
N ARG A 125 -16.03 9.09 -2.04
CA ARG A 125 -15.35 8.93 -3.34
C ARG A 125 -13.83 8.99 -3.23
N TRP A 126 -13.35 9.87 -2.36
CA TRP A 126 -11.92 10.08 -2.13
C TRP A 126 -11.28 8.95 -1.34
N ARG A 127 -11.96 8.45 -0.31
CA ARG A 127 -11.50 7.29 0.47
C ARG A 127 -11.50 6.01 -0.38
N ILE A 128 -12.44 5.88 -1.32
CA ILE A 128 -12.44 4.80 -2.32
C ILE A 128 -11.20 4.88 -3.21
N GLY A 129 -10.82 6.07 -3.65
CA GLY A 129 -9.58 6.28 -4.39
C GLY A 129 -8.35 5.82 -3.61
N VAL A 130 -8.25 6.15 -2.31
CA VAL A 130 -7.13 5.72 -1.47
C VAL A 130 -7.01 4.20 -1.36
N LEU A 131 -8.12 3.46 -1.38
CA LEU A 131 -8.10 1.99 -1.37
C LEU A 131 -7.41 1.38 -2.60
N SER A 132 -7.26 2.12 -3.71
CA SER A 132 -6.52 1.60 -4.87
C SER A 132 -5.01 1.60 -4.67
N LEU A 133 -4.49 2.30 -3.67
CA LEU A 133 -3.05 2.32 -3.35
C LEU A 133 -2.59 1.02 -2.67
N GLY A 134 -3.51 0.31 -2.02
CA GLY A 134 -3.21 -0.85 -1.20
C GLY A 134 -3.82 -0.73 0.20
N ASP A 135 -4.13 -1.87 0.82
CA ASP A 135 -4.80 -1.89 2.13
C ASP A 135 -3.91 -1.35 3.25
N ASP A 136 -2.58 -1.52 3.14
CA ASP A 136 -1.65 -1.10 4.17
C ASP A 136 -1.28 0.38 4.02
N GLU A 137 -1.08 0.89 2.79
CA GLU A 137 -0.96 2.34 2.56
C GLU A 137 -2.22 3.10 2.99
N ALA A 138 -3.42 2.56 2.72
CA ALA A 138 -4.67 3.19 3.12
C ALA A 138 -4.83 3.28 4.65
N LYS A 139 -4.41 2.24 5.39
CA LYS A 139 -4.40 2.29 6.87
C LYS A 139 -3.40 3.32 7.39
N ALA A 140 -2.20 3.39 6.81
CA ALA A 140 -1.19 4.37 7.17
C ALA A 140 -1.68 5.82 6.92
N LEU A 141 -2.57 6.01 5.94
CA LEU A 141 -3.25 7.27 5.65
C LEU A 141 -4.42 7.59 6.61
N GLY A 142 -4.67 6.75 7.61
CA GLY A 142 -5.75 6.92 8.60
C GLY A 142 -7.12 6.47 8.11
N VAL A 143 -7.21 5.75 6.99
CA VAL A 143 -8.47 5.25 6.45
C VAL A 143 -8.83 3.92 7.09
N ASN A 144 -10.02 3.84 7.69
CA ASN A 144 -10.57 2.57 8.15
C ASN A 144 -11.05 1.73 6.95
N VAL A 145 -10.18 0.87 6.45
CA VAL A 145 -10.41 0.02 5.27
C VAL A 145 -11.67 -0.85 5.42
N ARG A 146 -11.87 -1.47 6.60
CA ARG A 146 -13.02 -2.35 6.85
C ARG A 146 -14.34 -1.59 6.75
N PHE A 147 -14.42 -0.42 7.39
CA PHE A 147 -15.61 0.41 7.37
C PHE A 147 -15.93 0.91 5.96
N VAL A 148 -14.94 1.49 5.26
CA VAL A 148 -15.14 2.04 3.92
C VAL A 148 -15.56 0.93 2.94
N ARG A 149 -14.91 -0.23 2.97
CA ARG A 149 -15.26 -1.37 2.12
C ARG A 149 -16.67 -1.88 2.41
N GLY A 150 -17.06 -1.95 3.69
CA GLY A 150 -18.42 -2.30 4.10
C GLY A 150 -19.47 -1.34 3.52
N VAL A 151 -19.28 -0.02 3.71
CA VAL A 151 -20.20 1.00 3.18
C VAL A 151 -20.29 0.94 1.66
N VAL A 152 -19.16 0.77 0.96
CA VAL A 152 -19.14 0.66 -0.51
C VAL A 152 -19.92 -0.55 -0.98
N ILE A 153 -19.70 -1.72 -0.38
CA ILE A 153 -20.41 -2.95 -0.74
C ILE A 153 -21.91 -2.77 -0.51
N THR A 154 -22.32 -2.35 0.70
CA THR A 154 -23.75 -2.18 1.01
C THR A 154 -24.44 -1.18 0.09
N SER A 155 -23.77 -0.06 -0.20
CA SER A 155 -24.32 0.99 -1.08
C SER A 155 -24.43 0.52 -2.54
N ALA A 156 -23.39 -0.15 -3.06
CA ALA A 156 -23.40 -0.69 -4.41
C ALA A 156 -24.43 -1.82 -4.57
N THR A 157 -24.56 -2.68 -3.56
CA THR A 157 -25.60 -3.72 -3.51
C THR A 157 -26.99 -3.11 -3.48
N LEU A 158 -27.22 -2.06 -2.69
CA LEU A 158 -28.52 -1.37 -2.64
C LEU A 158 -28.89 -0.78 -4.02
N ILE A 159 -27.97 -0.05 -4.65
CA ILE A 159 -28.20 0.55 -5.98
C ILE A 159 -28.49 -0.55 -7.01
N THR A 160 -27.67 -1.60 -7.03
CA THR A 160 -27.80 -2.70 -8.02
C THR A 160 -29.10 -3.46 -7.81
N ALA A 161 -29.44 -3.83 -6.57
CA ALA A 161 -30.68 -4.55 -6.26
C ALA A 161 -31.91 -3.70 -6.61
N THR A 162 -31.87 -2.41 -6.30
CA THR A 162 -32.96 -1.49 -6.62
C THR A 162 -33.14 -1.35 -8.14
N ALA A 163 -32.06 -1.17 -8.90
CA ALA A 163 -32.12 -1.11 -10.36
C ALA A 163 -32.66 -2.42 -10.96
N VAL A 164 -32.10 -3.57 -10.55
CA VAL A 164 -32.52 -4.89 -11.04
C VAL A 164 -33.98 -5.20 -10.72
N SER A 165 -34.50 -4.73 -9.57
CA SER A 165 -35.91 -4.96 -9.19
C SER A 165 -36.92 -4.39 -10.18
N VAL A 166 -36.57 -3.30 -10.88
CA VAL A 166 -37.46 -2.62 -11.84
C VAL A 166 -37.09 -2.91 -13.29
N SER A 167 -35.79 -2.92 -13.62
CA SER A 167 -35.34 -3.12 -15.01
C SER A 167 -35.06 -4.56 -15.39
N GLY A 168 -35.08 -5.49 -14.44
CA GLY A 168 -34.52 -6.83 -14.63
C GLY A 168 -32.99 -6.82 -14.72
N VAL A 169 -32.40 -7.93 -15.16
CA VAL A 169 -30.94 -8.11 -15.17
C VAL A 169 -30.34 -7.48 -16.43
N ILE A 170 -29.79 -6.27 -16.29
CA ILE A 170 -29.05 -5.61 -17.39
C ILE A 170 -27.54 -5.71 -17.12
N GLY A 171 -26.84 -6.49 -17.94
CA GLY A 171 -25.41 -6.74 -17.82
C GLY A 171 -24.52 -5.74 -18.57
N TRP A 172 -23.21 -5.83 -18.35
CA TRP A 172 -22.13 -5.14 -19.10
C TRP A 172 -22.06 -3.61 -19.02
N ILE A 173 -23.14 -2.89 -18.69
CA ILE A 173 -23.14 -1.42 -18.59
C ILE A 173 -22.04 -0.94 -17.65
N GLY A 174 -21.97 -1.49 -16.43
CA GLY A 174 -20.95 -1.09 -15.46
C GLY A 174 -19.52 -1.36 -15.94
N LEU A 175 -19.28 -2.46 -16.64
CA LEU A 175 -17.96 -2.81 -17.16
C LEU A 175 -17.54 -1.84 -18.29
N VAL A 176 -18.44 -1.62 -19.26
CA VAL A 176 -18.19 -0.75 -20.42
C VAL A 176 -18.02 0.70 -19.97
N LEU A 177 -18.87 1.18 -19.06
CA LEU A 177 -18.79 2.55 -18.56
C LEU A 177 -17.51 2.80 -17.75
N CYS A 178 -17.08 1.84 -16.93
CA CYS A 178 -15.80 1.92 -16.22
C CYS A 178 -14.60 1.93 -17.17
N LEU A 179 -14.68 1.19 -18.29
CA LEU A 179 -13.61 1.16 -19.29
C LEU A 179 -13.52 2.46 -20.10
N LEU A 180 -14.67 3.04 -20.47
CA LEU A 180 -14.75 4.25 -21.29
C LEU A 180 -14.63 5.55 -20.48
N GLY A 181 -14.88 5.49 -19.17
CA GLY A 181 -14.81 6.67 -18.31
C GLY A 181 -13.40 7.28 -18.31
N PRO A 182 -13.28 8.59 -18.04
CA PRO A 182 -11.98 9.30 -18.00
C PRO A 182 -10.98 8.74 -16.97
N ASN A 183 -11.42 7.82 -16.11
CA ASN A 183 -10.64 7.12 -15.08
C ASN A 183 -10.38 5.63 -15.41
N GLY A 184 -10.87 5.11 -16.56
CA GLY A 184 -10.69 3.72 -16.99
C GLY A 184 -9.25 3.35 -17.34
N ALA A 185 -8.43 4.37 -17.66
CA ALA A 185 -6.98 4.33 -17.57
C ALA A 185 -6.59 5.14 -16.33
N GLY A 186 -6.08 4.48 -15.30
CA GLY A 186 -5.87 5.07 -13.97
C GLY A 186 -5.01 6.35 -13.99
N ARG A 187 -5.67 7.51 -14.04
CA ARG A 187 -5.07 8.78 -13.64
C ARG A 187 -5.01 8.80 -12.11
N VAL A 188 -4.01 8.09 -11.62
CA VAL A 188 -3.52 8.12 -10.22
C VAL A 188 -2.88 9.48 -9.89
N GLY A 189 -2.80 10.42 -10.85
CA GLY A 189 -2.31 11.79 -10.61
C GLY A 189 -3.05 12.50 -9.48
N GLU A 190 -4.38 12.35 -9.39
CA GLU A 190 -5.12 12.91 -8.24
C GLU A 190 -4.66 12.29 -6.91
N LEU A 191 -4.28 11.01 -6.85
CA LEU A 191 -3.88 10.34 -5.61
C LEU A 191 -2.55 10.84 -5.02
N HIS A 192 -1.64 11.38 -5.84
CA HIS A 192 -0.40 11.96 -5.34
C HIS A 192 -0.66 13.28 -4.60
N ASP A 193 -1.48 14.19 -5.17
CA ASP A 193 -1.92 15.42 -4.50
C ASP A 193 -2.86 15.11 -3.30
N LEU A 194 -3.63 14.01 -3.36
CA LEU A 194 -4.67 13.70 -2.37
C LEU A 194 -4.22 12.89 -1.14
N GLY A 195 -3.18 12.05 -1.25
CA GLY A 195 -2.62 11.32 -0.09
C GLY A 195 -1.87 12.22 0.91
N LEU A 196 -1.60 13.47 0.53
CA LEU A 196 -0.80 14.43 1.28
C LEU A 196 -1.49 14.96 2.54
N ARG A 197 -2.83 14.91 2.72
CA ARG A 197 -3.48 15.39 3.97
C ARG A 197 -4.70 14.57 4.45
N THR A 198 -4.85 13.31 4.03
CA THR A 198 -6.01 12.47 4.41
C THR A 198 -6.20 12.30 5.92
N ALA A 199 -5.13 12.33 6.70
CA ALA A 199 -5.16 12.19 8.15
C ALA A 199 -5.98 13.30 8.86
N HIS A 200 -6.13 14.47 8.22
CA HIS A 200 -6.90 15.61 8.75
C HIS A 200 -8.36 15.64 8.26
N LEU A 201 -8.77 14.69 7.42
CA LEU A 201 -10.12 14.66 6.86
C LEU A 201 -11.08 13.83 7.70
N GLY A 202 -12.24 14.41 8.00
CA GLY A 202 -13.36 13.70 8.60
C GLY A 202 -13.85 12.51 7.75
N PRO A 203 -14.66 11.59 8.31
CA PRO A 203 -15.13 10.38 7.64
C PRO A 203 -15.88 10.63 6.32
N PHE A 204 -16.45 11.82 6.13
CA PHE A 204 -17.25 12.19 4.96
C PHE A 204 -16.77 13.50 4.28
N SER A 205 -15.52 13.89 4.52
CA SER A 205 -14.98 15.19 4.07
C SER A 205 -14.12 15.05 2.82
N ALA A 206 -14.28 15.99 1.89
CA ALA A 206 -13.38 16.16 0.75
C ALA A 206 -12.20 17.07 1.11
N PRO A 207 -11.03 16.93 0.46
CA PRO A 207 -9.93 17.88 0.59
C PRO A 207 -10.39 19.30 0.25
N SER A 208 -9.98 20.25 1.07
CA SER A 208 -10.22 21.67 0.85
C SER A 208 -9.21 22.28 -0.13
N ARG A 209 -9.48 23.49 -0.64
CA ARG A 209 -8.49 24.23 -1.46
C ARG A 209 -7.15 24.41 -0.75
N ARG A 210 -7.18 24.64 0.56
CA ARG A 210 -5.98 24.77 1.40
C ARG A 210 -5.16 23.48 1.42
N ASP A 211 -5.81 22.32 1.39
CA ASP A 211 -5.11 21.03 1.35
C ASP A 211 -4.37 20.85 0.02
N HIS A 212 -5.01 21.22 -1.09
CA HIS A 212 -4.38 21.20 -2.41
C HIS A 212 -3.22 22.18 -2.53
N GLU A 213 -3.35 23.39 -2.00
CA GLU A 213 -2.28 24.40 -2.01
C GLU A 213 -1.06 23.91 -1.21
N ARG A 214 -1.27 23.31 -0.03
CA ARG A 214 -0.18 22.75 0.77
C ARG A 214 0.46 21.52 0.15
N ALA A 215 -0.34 20.63 -0.42
CA ALA A 215 0.14 19.48 -1.18
C ALA A 215 1.08 19.91 -2.31
N ARG A 216 0.66 20.89 -3.12
CA ARG A 216 1.47 21.42 -4.21
C ARG A 216 2.70 22.17 -3.75
N ALA A 217 2.61 22.93 -2.66
CA ALA A 217 3.77 23.57 -2.06
C ALA A 217 4.83 22.54 -1.66
N ALA A 218 4.43 21.46 -0.98
CA ALA A 218 5.33 20.37 -0.59
C ALA A 218 5.96 19.66 -1.80
N LEU A 219 5.19 19.42 -2.88
CA LEU A 219 5.73 18.83 -4.11
C LEU A 219 6.71 19.78 -4.82
N ALA A 220 6.43 21.08 -4.83
CA ALA A 220 7.31 22.09 -5.40
C ALA A 220 8.61 22.25 -4.60
N GLU A 221 8.54 22.19 -3.27
CA GLU A 221 9.71 22.24 -2.38
C GLU A 221 10.71 21.09 -2.60
N LEU A 222 10.21 19.97 -3.14
CA LEU A 222 10.99 18.77 -3.48
C LEU A 222 11.31 18.66 -4.98
N GLY A 223 10.96 19.66 -5.78
CA GLY A 223 11.25 19.67 -7.22
C GLY A 223 10.46 18.63 -8.03
N ILE A 224 9.36 18.12 -7.48
CA ILE A 224 8.52 17.07 -8.09
C ILE A 224 7.10 17.55 -8.40
N ALA A 225 6.89 18.86 -8.55
CA ALA A 225 5.58 19.44 -8.86
C ALA A 225 4.96 18.87 -10.14
N ASP A 226 5.78 18.57 -11.15
CA ASP A 226 5.33 18.01 -12.43
C ASP A 226 4.75 16.59 -12.30
N LEU A 227 5.10 15.89 -11.22
CA LEU A 227 4.59 14.54 -10.92
C LEU A 227 3.21 14.56 -10.29
N ALA A 228 2.69 15.73 -9.88
CA ALA A 228 1.36 15.85 -9.29
C ALA A 228 0.25 15.34 -10.22
N ALA A 229 0.47 15.33 -11.53
CA ALA A 229 -0.50 14.84 -12.52
C ALA A 229 -0.09 13.53 -13.20
N ALA A 230 1.06 12.95 -12.82
CA ALA A 230 1.63 11.78 -13.48
C ALA A 230 0.89 10.48 -13.12
N GLU A 231 0.89 9.52 -14.04
CA GLU A 231 0.39 8.17 -13.77
C GLU A 231 1.40 7.41 -12.88
N ALA A 232 0.94 6.63 -11.91
CA ALA A 232 1.81 5.95 -10.94
C ALA A 232 2.81 4.96 -11.57
N ASN A 233 2.51 4.43 -12.76
CA ASN A 233 3.41 3.57 -13.53
C ASN A 233 4.56 4.33 -14.22
N ARG A 234 4.55 5.66 -14.22
CA ARG A 234 5.61 6.52 -14.78
C ARG A 234 6.52 7.15 -13.73
N ILE A 235 6.29 6.84 -12.45
CA ILE A 235 7.02 7.41 -11.31
C ILE A 235 8.16 6.45 -10.97
N SER A 236 9.40 6.95 -10.94
CA SER A 236 10.55 6.16 -10.52
C SER A 236 10.50 5.83 -9.02
N GLY A 237 11.25 4.82 -8.58
CA GLY A 237 11.34 4.47 -7.15
C GLY A 237 11.75 5.68 -6.28
N GLY A 238 12.75 6.44 -6.73
CA GLY A 238 13.18 7.64 -6.01
C GLY A 238 12.17 8.78 -6.01
N GLN A 239 11.42 8.96 -7.11
CA GLN A 239 10.32 9.93 -7.16
C GLN A 239 9.16 9.53 -6.24
N ARG A 240 8.87 8.24 -6.10
CA ARG A 240 7.86 7.72 -5.16
C ARG A 240 8.26 8.06 -3.72
N GLN A 241 9.54 7.93 -3.39
CA GLN A 241 10.08 8.24 -2.07
C GLN A 241 10.08 9.74 -1.78
N LEU A 242 10.43 10.59 -2.75
CA LEU A 242 10.21 12.03 -2.63
C LEU A 242 8.73 12.38 -2.42
N GLY A 243 7.82 11.68 -3.10
CA GLY A 243 6.38 11.81 -2.86
C GLY A 243 5.97 11.47 -1.42
N LEU A 244 6.58 10.46 -0.79
CA LEU A 244 6.36 10.15 0.62
C LEU A 244 6.88 11.25 1.56
N VAL A 245 8.05 11.82 1.26
CA VAL A 245 8.59 12.96 2.02
C VAL A 245 7.69 14.19 1.86
N ALA A 246 7.19 14.46 0.64
CA ALA A 246 6.21 15.52 0.38
C ALA A 246 4.97 15.35 1.27
N ARG A 247 4.49 14.11 1.42
CA ARG A 247 3.33 13.77 2.27
C ARG A 247 3.55 14.21 3.69
N VAL A 248 4.71 13.92 4.25
CA VAL A 248 5.06 14.34 5.61
C VAL A 248 5.03 15.87 5.74
N LEU A 249 5.65 16.57 4.79
CA LEU A 249 5.71 18.04 4.78
C LEU A 249 4.30 18.67 4.72
N ALA A 250 3.36 18.05 4.00
CA ALA A 250 1.99 18.55 3.91
C ALA A 250 1.13 18.19 5.15
N GLN A 251 1.43 17.11 5.87
CA GLN A 251 0.58 16.62 6.98
C GLN A 251 0.79 17.34 8.32
N ASP A 252 1.81 18.17 8.51
CA ASP A 252 2.18 18.70 9.83
C ASP A 252 2.24 17.60 10.91
N ALA A 253 2.76 16.42 10.55
CA ALA A 253 2.73 15.26 11.43
C ALA A 253 3.72 15.43 12.59
N PRO A 254 3.30 15.42 13.87
CA PRO A 254 4.17 15.76 15.01
C PRO A 254 5.32 14.76 15.22
N LEU A 255 5.19 13.55 14.67
CA LEU A 255 6.19 12.49 14.71
C LEU A 255 6.31 11.88 13.30
N LEU A 256 7.55 11.80 12.81
CA LEU A 256 7.92 11.18 11.55
C LEU A 256 8.71 9.91 11.80
N VAL A 257 8.24 8.78 11.26
CA VAL A 257 8.96 7.51 11.27
C VAL A 257 9.27 7.12 9.83
N MET A 258 10.54 6.85 9.52
CA MET A 258 10.99 6.49 8.18
C MET A 258 11.85 5.23 8.22
N ASP A 259 11.64 4.33 7.27
CA ASP A 259 12.55 3.20 7.05
C ASP A 259 13.48 3.56 5.89
N GLU A 260 14.79 3.62 6.15
CA GLU A 260 15.83 3.91 5.14
C GLU A 260 15.50 5.11 4.21
N PRO A 261 15.41 6.34 4.76
CA PRO A 261 14.81 7.50 4.08
C PRO A 261 15.53 7.96 2.81
N THR A 262 16.72 7.42 2.52
CA THR A 262 17.50 7.73 1.31
C THR A 262 17.81 6.52 0.45
N ALA A 263 17.25 5.34 0.74
CA ALA A 263 17.43 4.17 -0.13
C ALA A 263 16.91 4.50 -1.54
N SER A 264 17.48 3.88 -2.58
CA SER A 264 16.99 4.02 -3.97
C SER A 264 16.93 5.46 -4.54
N LEU A 265 17.54 6.44 -3.88
CA LEU A 265 17.70 7.81 -4.37
C LEU A 265 19.06 8.02 -5.02
N ASP A 266 19.11 8.81 -6.10
CA ASP A 266 20.36 9.37 -6.58
C ASP A 266 20.94 10.38 -5.58
N LEU A 267 22.22 10.73 -5.75
CA LEU A 267 22.94 11.61 -4.83
C LEU A 267 22.25 12.97 -4.64
N GLY A 268 21.70 13.56 -5.70
CA GLY A 268 21.04 14.87 -5.63
C GLY A 268 19.76 14.81 -4.80
N ASN A 269 18.89 13.85 -5.09
CA ASN A 269 17.65 13.65 -4.35
C ASN A 269 17.89 13.20 -2.91
N ARG A 270 18.94 12.41 -2.65
CA ARG A 270 19.37 12.06 -1.29
C ARG A 270 19.73 13.30 -0.47
N LEU A 271 20.54 14.21 -1.01
CA LEU A 271 20.92 15.45 -0.32
C LEU A 271 19.70 16.32 -0.01
N LEU A 272 18.78 16.43 -0.97
CA LEU A 272 17.53 17.17 -0.82
C LEU A 272 16.67 16.61 0.33
N VAL A 273 16.48 15.29 0.40
CA VAL A 273 15.70 14.66 1.49
C VAL A 273 16.35 14.91 2.84
N LEU A 274 17.67 14.72 2.96
CA LEU A 274 18.40 14.93 4.22
C LEU A 274 18.30 16.38 4.69
N GLU A 275 18.38 17.36 3.78
CA GLU A 275 18.17 18.79 4.09
C GLU A 275 16.78 19.06 4.63
N ARG A 276 15.73 18.47 4.04
CA ARG A 276 14.34 18.65 4.50
C ARG A 276 14.10 17.99 5.85
N VAL A 277 14.63 16.80 6.08
CA VAL A 277 14.55 16.14 7.40
C VAL A 277 15.21 17.01 8.48
N ARG A 278 16.36 17.63 8.15
CA ARG A 278 17.03 18.58 9.05
C ARG A 278 16.19 19.84 9.31
N ALA A 279 15.53 20.40 8.29
CA ALA A 279 14.63 21.54 8.46
C ALA A 279 13.40 21.18 9.32
N LEU A 280 12.82 20.00 9.13
CA LEU A 280 11.71 19.49 9.93
C LEU A 280 12.09 19.31 11.40
N LYS A 281 13.29 18.77 11.68
CA LYS A 281 13.81 18.66 13.05
C LYS A 281 13.79 20.01 13.80
N ALA A 282 13.99 21.13 13.10
CA ALA A 282 13.96 22.46 13.71
C ALA A 282 12.54 22.98 14.02
N GLN A 283 11.49 22.39 13.40
CA GLN A 283 10.10 22.85 13.48
C GLN A 283 9.24 22.07 14.50
N ILE A 284 9.86 21.50 15.55
CA ILE A 284 9.21 20.75 16.66
C ILE A 284 8.73 19.34 16.27
N TYR A 285 9.28 18.75 15.20
CA TYR A 285 8.97 17.37 14.82
C TYR A 285 9.89 16.35 15.50
N GLY A 286 9.31 15.31 16.08
CA GLY A 286 10.06 14.10 16.43
C GLY A 286 10.37 13.33 15.15
N VAL A 287 11.64 12.97 14.91
CA VAL A 287 12.02 12.15 13.76
C VAL A 287 12.72 10.89 14.23
N VAL A 288 12.21 9.75 13.81
CA VAL A 288 12.81 8.42 14.00
C VAL A 288 13.06 7.84 12.61
N PHE A 289 14.28 7.40 12.35
CA PHE A 289 14.60 6.72 11.10
C PHE A 289 15.56 5.57 11.33
N SER A 290 15.43 4.52 10.52
CA SER A 290 16.45 3.48 10.37
C SER A 290 17.40 3.86 9.25
N THR A 291 18.66 3.49 9.39
CA THR A 291 19.66 3.59 8.33
C THR A 291 20.75 2.57 8.53
N HIS A 292 21.25 2.01 7.44
CA HIS A 292 22.46 1.20 7.39
C HIS A 292 23.73 2.05 7.16
N ASP A 293 23.59 3.38 7.06
CA ASP A 293 24.67 4.32 6.80
C ASP A 293 25.07 5.07 8.11
N PRO A 294 26.25 4.77 8.69
CA PRO A 294 26.72 5.40 9.92
C PRO A 294 26.89 6.92 9.80
N ASP A 295 27.22 7.44 8.62
CA ASP A 295 27.40 8.87 8.39
C ASP A 295 26.06 9.60 8.47
N GLN A 296 24.99 9.01 7.93
CA GLN A 296 23.64 9.56 8.06
C GLN A 296 23.16 9.57 9.51
N ALA A 297 23.37 8.46 10.24
CA ALA A 297 23.02 8.37 11.64
C ALA A 297 23.72 9.45 12.47
N ARG A 298 25.01 9.70 12.19
CA ARG A 298 25.80 10.70 12.89
C ARG A 298 25.46 12.14 12.50
N GLU A 299 25.13 12.38 11.25
CA GLU A 299 24.83 13.72 10.74
C GLU A 299 23.45 14.24 11.16
N LEU A 300 22.45 13.37 11.22
CA LEU A 300 21.06 13.77 11.45
C LEU A 300 20.56 13.49 12.87
N ALA A 301 20.94 12.36 13.45
CA ALA A 301 20.32 11.88 14.68
C ALA A 301 20.86 12.63 15.91
N THR A 302 19.98 12.93 16.86
CA THR A 302 20.39 13.42 18.19
C THR A 302 20.74 12.26 19.12
N ARG A 303 20.13 11.09 18.89
CA ARG A 303 20.40 9.84 19.58
C ARG A 303 20.36 8.69 18.58
N VAL A 304 21.24 7.72 18.73
CA VAL A 304 21.34 6.54 17.86
C VAL A 304 21.15 5.30 18.73
N ALA A 305 20.34 4.37 18.24
CA ALA A 305 20.23 3.02 18.75
C ALA A 305 20.89 2.09 17.73
N VAL A 306 21.96 1.39 18.13
CA VAL A 306 22.63 0.39 17.29
C VAL A 306 22.04 -0.96 17.64
N ILE A 307 21.49 -1.66 16.63
CA ILE A 307 20.95 -3.01 16.78
C ILE A 307 21.90 -3.98 16.07
N ALA A 308 22.38 -4.99 16.79
CA ALA A 308 23.23 -6.06 16.27
C ALA A 308 22.73 -7.40 16.83
N ASP A 309 22.67 -8.44 15.99
CA ASP A 309 22.19 -9.78 16.36
C ASP A 309 20.81 -9.79 17.08
N GLY A 310 19.91 -8.90 16.65
CA GLY A 310 18.57 -8.74 17.24
C GLY A 310 18.57 -8.13 18.66
N ARG A 311 19.69 -7.60 19.14
CA ARG A 311 19.82 -6.94 20.45
C ARG A 311 20.25 -5.48 20.29
N LEU A 312 19.87 -4.66 21.27
CA LEU A 312 20.35 -3.29 21.37
C LEU A 312 21.82 -3.30 21.83
N ALA A 313 22.74 -3.08 20.90
CA ALA A 313 24.17 -3.08 21.15
C ALA A 313 24.63 -1.77 21.83
N ALA A 314 24.06 -0.63 21.44
CA ALA A 314 24.37 0.67 22.03
C ALA A 314 23.19 1.64 21.89
N TYR A 315 23.05 2.58 22.84
CA TYR A 315 22.07 3.66 22.76
C TYR A 315 22.58 4.93 23.44
N GLY A 316 22.54 6.06 22.73
CA GLY A 316 23.18 7.29 23.21
C GLY A 316 23.37 8.33 22.10
N PRO A 317 24.10 9.42 22.37
CA PRO A 317 24.45 10.40 21.36
C PRO A 317 25.38 9.77 20.31
N PRO A 318 25.33 10.20 19.03
CA PRO A 318 26.07 9.57 17.94
C PRO A 318 27.59 9.47 18.16
N GLN A 319 28.15 10.41 18.92
CA GLN A 319 29.58 10.43 19.26
C GLN A 319 30.04 9.27 20.16
N ASP A 320 29.13 8.71 20.95
CA ASP A 320 29.43 7.60 21.88
C ASP A 320 29.02 6.25 21.28
N THR A 321 28.03 6.25 20.38
CA THR A 321 27.44 5.02 19.82
C THR A 321 27.91 4.67 18.41
N VAL A 322 28.26 5.67 17.60
CA VAL A 322 28.76 5.46 16.22
C VAL A 322 30.29 5.54 16.29
N THR A 323 30.91 4.49 16.83
CA THR A 323 32.36 4.38 17.05
C THR A 323 32.91 3.12 16.39
N GLY A 324 34.20 3.12 16.06
CA GLY A 324 34.86 1.97 15.42
C GLY A 324 34.53 0.63 16.08
N PRO A 325 34.73 0.46 17.40
CA PRO A 325 34.44 -0.82 18.08
C PRO A 325 32.98 -1.27 17.98
N ILE A 326 32.03 -0.35 18.13
CA ILE A 326 30.58 -0.67 18.08
C ILE A 326 30.17 -1.02 16.64
N LEU A 327 30.66 -0.27 15.66
CA LEU A 327 30.40 -0.57 14.25
C LEU A 327 31.08 -1.89 13.83
N SER A 328 32.28 -2.17 14.33
CA SER A 328 32.95 -3.43 14.03
C SER A 328 32.15 -4.63 14.54
N ALA A 329 31.64 -4.53 15.77
CA ALA A 329 30.76 -5.54 16.34
C ALA A 329 29.43 -5.65 15.58
N ALA A 330 28.84 -4.53 15.16
CA ALA A 330 27.55 -4.51 14.47
C ALA A 330 27.61 -5.04 13.03
N TYR A 331 28.68 -4.73 12.29
CA TYR A 331 28.84 -5.13 10.89
C TYR A 331 29.71 -6.39 10.71
N GLY A 332 30.34 -6.89 11.78
CA GLY A 332 31.24 -8.06 11.72
C GLY A 332 32.51 -7.82 10.90
N VAL A 333 32.96 -6.57 10.78
CA VAL A 333 34.17 -6.18 10.03
C VAL A 333 35.01 -5.23 10.87
N ASP A 334 36.34 -5.30 10.81
CA ASP A 334 37.18 -4.33 11.53
C ASP A 334 37.06 -2.95 10.88
N VAL A 335 36.32 -2.04 11.53
CA VAL A 335 36.14 -0.65 11.14
C VAL A 335 37.11 0.25 11.91
N VAL A 336 37.96 0.96 11.18
CA VAL A 336 38.81 2.03 11.71
C VAL A 336 38.19 3.38 11.39
N VAL A 337 38.17 4.26 12.40
CA VAL A 337 37.70 5.65 12.25
C VAL A 337 38.91 6.55 12.07
N GLU A 338 39.12 7.03 10.85
CA GLU A 338 40.12 8.08 10.59
C GLU A 338 39.43 9.45 10.66
N ARG A 339 40.05 10.43 11.32
CA ARG A 339 39.59 11.83 11.18
C ARG A 339 40.22 12.41 9.93
N THR A 340 39.39 12.77 8.94
CA THR A 340 39.83 13.55 7.77
C THR A 340 40.34 14.92 8.23
N GLU A 341 41.11 15.60 7.37
CA GLU A 341 41.62 16.97 7.61
C GLU A 341 40.50 17.97 7.93
N SER A 342 39.29 17.72 7.43
CA SER A 342 38.07 18.49 7.73
C SER A 342 37.45 18.22 9.11
N GLY A 343 38.04 17.33 9.91
CA GLY A 343 37.50 16.88 11.20
C GLY A 343 36.35 15.85 11.08
N ARG A 344 35.93 15.48 9.86
CA ARG A 344 34.91 14.47 9.62
C ARG A 344 35.48 13.06 9.79
N PRO A 345 34.78 12.14 10.49
CA PRO A 345 35.18 10.74 10.51
C PRO A 345 35.08 10.13 9.11
N SER A 346 36.03 9.27 8.76
CA SER A 346 36.07 8.44 7.57
C SER A 346 36.18 7.00 8.04
N TRP A 347 35.28 6.15 7.59
CA TRP A 347 35.24 4.73 7.93
C TRP A 347 36.03 3.95 6.89
N ARG A 348 37.06 3.25 7.34
CA ARG A 348 37.81 2.32 6.48
C ARG A 348 37.86 0.96 7.13
N ARG A 349 37.82 -0.08 6.29
CA ARG A 349 38.17 -1.42 6.76
C ARG A 349 39.63 -1.39 7.21
N ALA A 350 39.92 -1.94 8.38
CA ALA A 350 41.28 -2.08 8.86
C ALA A 350 42.13 -2.81 7.79
N PRO A 351 43.34 -2.32 7.48
CA PRO A 351 44.30 -3.11 6.71
C PRO A 351 44.55 -4.46 7.40
N GLU A 352 44.76 -5.54 6.65
CA GLU A 352 45.01 -6.89 7.22
C GLU A 352 46.16 -6.90 8.25
N SER A 353 47.11 -5.96 8.15
CA SER A 353 48.21 -5.79 9.11
C SER A 353 47.79 -5.27 10.49
N VAL A 354 46.67 -4.55 10.60
CA VAL A 354 46.17 -3.97 11.86
C VAL A 354 45.23 -4.94 12.58
N ALA A 355 44.44 -5.72 11.83
CA ALA A 355 43.59 -6.78 12.40
C ALA A 355 44.42 -7.83 13.19
N ALA A 356 45.63 -8.14 12.71
CA ALA A 356 46.56 -9.04 13.39
C ALA A 356 47.13 -8.46 14.70
N GLN A 357 47.28 -7.14 14.83
CA GLN A 357 47.76 -6.50 16.06
C GLN A 357 46.63 -6.34 17.09
N ALA A 358 45.39 -6.10 16.66
CA ALA A 358 44.24 -5.98 17.56
C ALA A 358 43.89 -7.32 18.23
N LEU A 359 44.06 -8.47 17.57
CA LEU A 359 43.85 -9.79 18.19
C LEU A 359 44.95 -10.17 19.20
N GLY A 360 46.13 -9.55 19.13
CA GLY A 360 47.23 -9.79 20.06
C GLY A 360 47.06 -9.14 21.44
N SER A 361 46.23 -8.10 21.56
CA SER A 361 46.03 -7.34 22.82
C SER A 361 44.87 -7.84 23.68
N TRP A 362 44.04 -8.77 23.19
CA TRP A 362 42.97 -9.42 23.98
C TRP A 362 43.41 -10.75 24.61
N ALA A 363 44.62 -11.24 24.32
CA ALA A 363 45.12 -12.51 24.83
C ALA A 363 46.01 -12.38 26.10
N LEU A 364 46.30 -11.15 26.57
CA LEU A 364 47.06 -10.91 27.79
C LEU A 364 46.50 -9.68 28.51
N GLY A 365 45.58 -9.92 29.44
CA GLY A 365 44.99 -8.93 30.34
C GLY A 365 43.97 -9.54 31.28
#